data_AF-A0A9P0H5W0-F1
#
_entry.id   AF-A0A9P0H5W0-F1
#
_cell.length_a   1.000
_cell.length_b   1.000
_cell.length_c   1.000
_cell.angle_alpha   90.00
_cell.angle_beta   90.00
_cell.angle_gamma   90.00
#
_symmetry.space_group_name_H-M   'P 1'
#
loop_
_entity.id
_entity.type
_entity.pdbx_description
1 polymer ?
#
loop_
_entity_poly.entity_id
_entity_poly.type
_entity_poly.pdbx_seq_one_letter_code
_entity_poly.pdbx_strand_id
1 'polypeptide(L)'
;MKYNTSVLQVGKGSLVIDGSISLTEEIRDITLLEAKLHKCRSYSATETCEYFTTCRYNNPCPFITARKQVWSSFVDSIHPPMRCPFHQGTYTIKNASFDTSFIKSVAGMNGMYWDIKVKMYVKKKCITCFEVGIDFRKIRRNVH
;
A
#
# COMPACT_ATOMS: atom_id res chain seq x y z
N MET A 1 7.40 -12.51 -8.13
CA MET A 1 7.85 -11.37 -7.30
C MET A 1 8.02 -11.86 -5.88
N LYS A 2 9.13 -11.52 -5.22
CA LYS A 2 9.37 -11.87 -3.80
C LYS A 2 9.49 -10.58 -3.00
N TYR A 3 8.96 -10.60 -1.77
CA TYR A 3 8.92 -9.46 -0.86
C TYR A 3 9.61 -9.83 0.45
N ASN A 4 10.39 -8.90 0.99
CA ASN A 4 10.83 -8.92 2.37
C ASN A 4 10.57 -7.53 2.93
N THR A 5 9.72 -7.40 3.93
CA THR A 5 9.29 -6.09 4.44
C THR A 5 9.26 -6.12 5.95
N SER A 6 9.83 -5.10 6.57
CA SER A 6 9.73 -4.80 7.99
C SER A 6 9.02 -3.47 8.17
N VAL A 7 8.05 -3.43 9.09
CA VAL A 7 7.30 -2.23 9.43
C VAL A 7 7.63 -1.85 10.86
N LEU A 8 8.16 -0.65 11.07
CA LEU A 8 8.48 -0.10 12.38
C LEU A 8 7.62 1.12 12.64
N GLN A 9 6.89 1.10 13.76
CA GLN A 9 6.21 2.29 14.25
C GLN A 9 7.23 3.13 15.03
N VAL A 10 7.77 4.17 14.40
CA VAL A 10 8.81 5.03 14.99
C VAL A 10 8.24 6.22 15.79
N GLY A 11 6.92 6.39 15.77
CA GLY A 11 6.25 7.46 16.51
C GLY A 11 4.74 7.47 16.35
N LYS A 12 4.10 8.46 16.97
CA LYS A 12 2.64 8.66 16.87
C LYS A 12 2.27 9.04 15.44
N GLY A 13 1.64 8.11 14.71
CA GLY A 13 1.25 8.31 13.32
C GLY A 13 2.41 8.25 12.32
N SER A 14 3.59 7.80 12.76
CA SER A 14 4.77 7.65 11.90
C SER A 14 5.11 6.16 11.77
N LEU A 15 4.90 5.64 10.56
CA LEU A 15 5.32 4.31 10.17
C LEU A 15 6.55 4.47 9.26
N VAL A 16 7.60 3.74 9.60
CA VAL A 16 8.77 3.54 8.75
C VAL A 16 8.69 2.13 8.19
N ILE A 17 8.83 2.02 6.88
CA ILE A 17 8.85 0.75 6.17
C ILE A 17 10.20 0.60 5.52
N ASP A 18 10.87 -0.49 5.87
CA ASP A 18 12.09 -0.96 5.23
C ASP A 18 11.79 -2.29 4.55
N GLY A 19 12.51 -2.58 3.47
CA GLY A 19 12.31 -3.86 2.80
C GLY A 19 13.06 -3.99 1.49
N SER A 20 12.73 -5.06 0.79
CA SER A 20 13.21 -5.32 -0.55
C SER A 20 12.16 -6.05 -1.37
N ILE A 21 12.13 -5.71 -2.66
CA ILE A 21 11.34 -6.37 -3.68
C ILE A 21 12.31 -7.01 -4.67
N SER A 22 12.21 -8.31 -4.87
CA SER A 22 12.99 -9.00 -5.90
C SER A 22 12.09 -9.40 -7.07
N LEU A 23 12.40 -8.83 -8.23
CA LEU A 23 11.84 -9.19 -9.52
C LEU A 23 12.76 -10.22 -10.19
N THR A 24 12.23 -11.41 -10.45
CA THR A 24 12.96 -12.52 -11.11
C THR A 24 12.96 -12.40 -12.63
N GLU A 25 12.06 -11.59 -13.17
CA GLU A 25 11.88 -11.31 -14.60
C GLU A 25 11.42 -9.86 -14.76
N GLU A 26 11.63 -9.28 -15.94
CA GLU A 26 11.12 -7.96 -16.27
C GLU A 26 9.59 -7.99 -16.40
N ILE A 27 8.93 -7.06 -15.72
CA ILE A 27 7.47 -6.94 -15.75
C ILE A 27 7.10 -5.86 -16.77
N ARG A 28 6.65 -6.34 -17.93
CA ARG A 28 6.04 -5.52 -18.98
C ARG A 28 4.52 -5.61 -18.93
N ASP A 29 3.86 -4.60 -19.48
CA ASP A 29 2.42 -4.64 -19.79
C ASP A 29 1.54 -5.07 -18.62
N ILE A 30 1.67 -4.37 -17.49
CA ILE A 30 0.76 -4.55 -16.36
C ILE A 30 -0.65 -4.23 -16.85
N THR A 31 -1.54 -5.21 -16.86
CA THR A 31 -2.87 -5.08 -17.43
C THR A 31 -3.86 -4.48 -16.47
N LEU A 32 -3.76 -4.85 -15.19
CA LEU A 32 -4.72 -4.43 -14.16
C LEU A 32 -4.04 -4.30 -12.79
N LEU A 33 -4.33 -3.21 -12.11
CA LEU A 33 -4.20 -3.09 -10.66
C LEU A 33 -5.61 -3.06 -10.05
N GLU A 34 -5.87 -3.95 -9.11
CA GLU A 34 -7.11 -4.01 -8.34
C GLU A 34 -6.78 -3.88 -6.85
N ALA A 35 -7.46 -2.97 -6.15
CA ALA A 35 -7.43 -2.87 -4.70
C ALA A 35 -8.86 -3.02 -4.17
N LYS A 36 -9.10 -4.12 -3.45
CA LYS A 36 -10.38 -4.39 -2.79
C LYS A 36 -10.28 -4.01 -1.32
N LEU A 37 -11.14 -3.09 -0.88
CA LEU A 37 -11.13 -2.55 0.47
C LEU A 37 -12.34 -3.08 1.24
N HIS A 38 -12.08 -3.64 2.41
CA HIS A 38 -13.09 -3.95 3.43
C HIS A 38 -12.82 -3.10 4.66
N LYS A 39 -13.88 -2.62 5.28
CA LYS A 39 -13.84 -1.93 6.57
C LYS A 39 -14.32 -2.89 7.64
N CYS A 40 -13.64 -2.94 8.77
CA CYS A 40 -13.97 -3.80 9.89
C CYS A 40 -13.97 -2.96 11.17
N ARG A 41 -14.69 -3.41 12.19
CA ARG A 41 -14.78 -2.68 13.47
C ARG A 41 -13.43 -2.59 14.17
N SER A 42 -12.61 -3.63 14.08
CA SER A 42 -11.25 -3.67 14.61
C SER A 42 -10.45 -4.79 13.95
N TYR A 43 -9.13 -4.80 14.17
CA TYR A 43 -8.25 -5.89 13.73
C TYR A 43 -8.67 -7.26 14.30
N SER A 44 -9.19 -7.30 15.52
CA SER A 44 -9.58 -8.54 16.21
C SER A 44 -10.99 -9.04 15.86
N ALA A 45 -11.75 -8.26 15.08
CA ALA A 45 -13.15 -8.55 14.73
C ALA A 45 -13.29 -8.66 13.20
N THR A 46 -12.49 -9.53 12.58
CA THR A 46 -12.44 -9.67 11.11
C THR A 46 -13.73 -10.23 10.52
N GLU A 47 -14.57 -10.87 11.32
CA GLU A 47 -15.92 -11.29 10.96
C GLU A 47 -16.86 -10.11 10.68
N THR A 48 -16.52 -8.91 11.17
CA THR A 48 -17.29 -7.68 10.96
C THR A 48 -16.89 -6.92 9.69
N CYS A 49 -15.98 -7.49 8.89
CA CYS A 49 -15.49 -6.83 7.69
C CYS A 49 -16.59 -6.74 6.62
N GLU A 50 -16.96 -5.51 6.28
CA GLU A 50 -17.90 -5.20 5.21
C GLU A 50 -17.15 -4.71 3.97
N TYR A 51 -17.61 -5.14 2.79
CA TYR A 51 -17.12 -4.59 1.54
C TYR A 51 -17.36 -3.07 1.50
N PHE A 52 -16.31 -2.31 1.23
CA PHE A 52 -16.41 -0.87 1.05
C PHE A 52 -16.39 -0.50 -0.43
N THR A 53 -15.30 -0.84 -1.13
CA THR A 53 -15.16 -0.55 -2.56
C THR A 53 -14.07 -1.39 -3.22
N THR A 54 -14.04 -1.37 -4.55
CA THR A 54 -12.96 -1.92 -5.37
C THR A 54 -12.45 -0.83 -6.29
N CYS A 55 -11.18 -0.47 -6.16
CA CYS A 55 -10.49 0.42 -7.07
C CYS A 55 -9.84 -0.41 -8.17
N ARG A 56 -10.05 -0.05 -9.44
CA ARG A 56 -9.45 -0.74 -10.60
C ARG A 56 -8.80 0.25 -11.53
N TYR A 57 -7.58 -0.06 -11.95
CA TYR A 57 -6.81 0.73 -12.89
C TYR A 57 -6.25 -0.19 -13.98
N ASN A 58 -6.76 0.01 -15.21
CA ASN A 58 -6.19 -0.62 -16.40
C ASN A 58 -4.90 0.11 -16.77
N ASN A 59 -3.88 -0.63 -17.22
CA ASN A 59 -2.56 -0.07 -17.53
C ASN A 59 -2.03 0.84 -16.40
N PRO A 60 -1.85 0.32 -15.17
CA PRO A 60 -1.70 1.13 -13.96
C PRO A 60 -0.34 1.84 -13.83
N CYS A 61 0.57 1.70 -14.80
CA CYS A 61 1.90 2.31 -14.74
C CYS A 61 1.89 3.84 -14.48
N PRO A 62 1.05 4.65 -15.16
CA PRO A 62 0.97 6.07 -14.86
C PRO A 62 0.44 6.35 -13.45
N PHE A 63 -0.46 5.50 -12.95
CA PHE A 63 -1.02 5.63 -11.59
C PHE A 63 0.03 5.29 -10.52
N ILE A 64 0.74 4.18 -10.68
CA ILE A 64 1.78 3.74 -9.73
C ILE A 64 2.89 4.79 -9.62
N THR A 65 3.29 5.39 -10.74
CA THR A 65 4.38 6.38 -10.80
C THR A 65 3.91 7.83 -10.62
N ALA A 66 2.62 8.04 -10.38
CA ALA A 66 2.06 9.37 -10.18
C ALA A 66 2.65 10.04 -8.92
N ARG A 67 2.93 11.34 -9.05
CA ARG A 67 3.42 12.19 -7.98
C ARG A 67 2.24 12.77 -7.18
N LYS A 68 2.52 13.21 -5.95
CA LYS A 68 1.56 13.86 -5.04
C LYS A 68 0.34 12.97 -4.71
N GLN A 69 0.53 11.66 -4.73
CA GLN A 69 -0.44 10.66 -4.30
C GLN A 69 -0.10 10.17 -2.90
N VAL A 70 -1.05 9.54 -2.21
CA VAL A 70 -0.86 9.01 -0.85
C VAL A 70 0.29 7.99 -0.76
N TRP A 71 0.57 7.26 -1.84
CA TRP A 71 1.68 6.30 -1.95
C TRP A 71 2.97 6.89 -2.55
N SER A 72 2.99 8.16 -2.97
CA SER A 72 4.17 8.72 -3.66
C SER A 72 5.42 8.67 -2.79
N SER A 73 5.33 9.02 -1.50
CA SER A 73 6.50 8.94 -0.59
C SER A 73 7.03 7.52 -0.44
N PHE A 74 6.15 6.52 -0.50
CA PHE A 74 6.57 5.12 -0.47
C PHE A 74 7.29 4.76 -1.78
N VAL A 75 6.72 5.07 -2.94
CA VAL A 75 7.34 4.77 -4.25
C VAL A 75 8.69 5.49 -4.41
N ASP A 76 8.81 6.72 -3.91
CA ASP A 76 10.04 7.53 -4.00
C ASP A 76 11.18 7.01 -3.12
N SER A 77 10.87 6.23 -2.09
CA SER A 77 11.88 5.58 -1.24
C SER A 77 12.53 4.34 -1.87
N ILE A 78 12.04 3.90 -3.03
CA ILE A 78 12.44 2.66 -3.66
C ILE A 78 13.67 2.89 -4.54
N HIS A 79 14.71 2.09 -4.32
CA HIS A 79 15.98 2.19 -5.04
C HIS A 79 16.43 0.84 -5.63
N PRO A 80 16.72 0.74 -6.94
CA PRO A 80 16.63 1.81 -7.94
C PRO A 80 15.17 2.27 -8.17
N PRO A 81 14.93 3.46 -8.75
CA PRO A 81 13.56 3.95 -8.95
C PRO A 81 12.71 2.97 -9.75
N MET A 82 11.53 2.60 -9.22
CA MET A 82 10.57 1.78 -9.97
C MET A 82 9.95 2.62 -11.10
N ARG A 83 10.37 2.35 -12.33
CA ARG A 83 9.83 2.95 -13.56
C ARG A 83 9.29 1.84 -14.43
N CYS A 84 8.17 2.06 -15.09
CA CYS A 84 7.67 1.08 -16.05
C CYS A 84 8.49 1.13 -17.36
N PRO A 85 8.78 -0.03 -17.99
CA PRO A 85 8.55 -1.39 -17.48
C PRO A 85 9.46 -1.71 -16.28
N PHE A 86 8.96 -2.48 -15.30
CA PHE A 86 9.77 -2.77 -14.10
C PHE A 86 10.84 -3.81 -14.44
N HIS A 87 12.08 -3.37 -14.52
CA HIS A 87 13.22 -4.23 -14.86
C HIS A 87 13.49 -5.28 -13.79
N GLN A 88 13.98 -6.44 -14.21
CA GLN A 88 14.46 -7.49 -13.31
C GLN A 88 15.51 -6.93 -12.35
N GLY A 89 15.49 -7.38 -11.09
CA GLY A 89 16.47 -6.96 -10.10
C GLY A 89 15.90 -6.92 -8.69
N THR A 90 16.73 -6.47 -7.75
CA THR A 90 16.33 -6.24 -6.37
C THR A 90 16.22 -4.75 -6.13
N TYR A 91 15.03 -4.35 -5.69
CA TYR A 91 14.68 -3.00 -5.29
C TYR A 91 14.69 -2.95 -3.77
N THR A 92 15.39 -1.99 -3.20
CA THR A 92 15.43 -1.74 -1.76
C THR A 92 14.48 -0.61 -1.41
N ILE A 93 13.83 -0.74 -0.26
CA ILE A 93 12.93 0.23 0.33
C ILE A 93 13.59 0.64 1.64
N LYS A 94 13.82 1.93 1.83
CA LYS A 94 14.44 2.45 3.06
C LYS A 94 13.69 3.66 3.59
N ASN A 95 13.41 3.64 4.89
CA ASN A 95 12.75 4.73 5.61
C ASN A 95 11.46 5.23 4.92
N ALA A 96 10.72 4.31 4.30
CA ALA A 96 9.54 4.67 3.53
C ALA A 96 8.39 5.06 4.46
N SER A 97 7.56 6.00 4.02
CA SER A 97 6.39 6.45 4.76
C SER A 97 5.21 6.67 3.81
N PHE A 98 4.01 6.78 4.37
CA PHE A 98 2.81 7.19 3.65
C PHE A 98 2.40 8.59 4.08
N ASP A 99 1.85 9.37 3.16
CA ASP A 99 1.32 10.69 3.50
C ASP A 99 0.04 10.56 4.32
N THR A 100 0.17 10.73 5.63
CA THR A 100 -0.94 10.59 6.59
C THR A 100 -1.90 11.78 6.56
N SER A 101 -1.58 12.87 5.88
CA SER A 101 -2.51 14.00 5.71
C SER A 101 -3.77 13.57 4.95
N PHE A 102 -3.64 12.60 4.04
CA PHE A 102 -4.76 12.08 3.26
C PHE A 102 -5.79 11.32 4.12
N ILE A 103 -5.37 10.71 5.23
CA ILE A 103 -6.28 10.02 6.17
C ILE A 103 -7.26 11.01 6.81
N LYS A 104 -6.84 12.26 7.01
CA LYS A 104 -7.72 13.31 7.53
C LYS A 104 -8.77 13.73 6.49
N SER A 105 -8.45 13.65 5.19
CA SER A 105 -9.34 14.06 4.11
C SER A 105 -10.32 12.98 3.68
N VAL A 106 -10.03 11.69 3.89
CA VAL A 106 -11.01 10.63 3.58
C VAL A 106 -11.99 10.48 4.76
N ALA A 107 -13.11 11.17 4.63
CA ALA A 107 -14.24 11.05 5.55
C ALA A 107 -14.62 9.58 5.74
N GLY A 108 -14.71 9.13 7.01
CA GLY A 108 -15.13 7.77 7.37
C GLY A 108 -14.03 6.72 7.51
N MET A 109 -12.74 7.04 7.26
CA MET A 109 -11.65 6.08 7.50
C MET A 109 -11.20 5.96 8.97
N ASN A 110 -11.50 6.97 9.79
CA ASN A 110 -11.07 7.03 11.19
C ASN A 110 -11.86 6.07 12.09
N GLY A 111 -11.16 5.37 12.99
CA GLY A 111 -11.78 4.50 13.99
C GLY A 111 -12.26 3.15 13.47
N MET A 112 -11.87 2.80 12.24
CA MET A 112 -12.11 1.49 11.64
C MET A 112 -10.78 0.82 11.28
N TYR A 113 -10.78 -0.50 11.26
CA TYR A 113 -9.71 -1.30 10.68
C TYR A 113 -9.99 -1.53 9.20
N TRP A 114 -8.97 -1.38 8.36
CA TRP A 114 -9.09 -1.55 6.91
C TRP A 114 -8.31 -2.78 6.48
N ASP A 115 -9.01 -3.75 5.89
CA ASP A 115 -8.43 -4.89 5.19
C ASP A 115 -8.39 -4.59 3.68
N ILE A 116 -7.19 -4.48 3.13
CA ILE A 116 -6.94 -4.07 1.76
C ILE A 116 -6.24 -5.21 1.01
N LYS A 117 -6.91 -5.77 0.02
CA LYS A 117 -6.35 -6.81 -0.86
C LYS A 117 -5.95 -6.16 -2.17
N VAL A 118 -4.64 -6.11 -2.43
CA VAL A 118 -4.06 -5.53 -3.63
C VAL A 118 -3.60 -6.64 -4.57
N LYS A 119 -4.06 -6.61 -5.81
CA LYS A 119 -3.70 -7.54 -6.85
C LYS A 119 -3.25 -6.80 -8.11
N MET A 120 -2.13 -7.24 -8.66
CA MET A 120 -1.57 -6.71 -9.90
C MET A 120 -1.43 -7.85 -10.90
N TYR A 121 -1.87 -7.60 -12.13
CA TYR A 121 -1.95 -8.62 -13.17
C TYR A 121 -1.11 -8.22 -14.38
N VAL A 122 -0.50 -9.24 -14.99
CA VAL A 122 -0.02 -9.20 -16.38
C VAL A 122 -0.84 -10.24 -17.14
N LYS A 123 -1.61 -9.79 -18.13
CA LYS A 123 -2.66 -10.59 -18.78
C LYS A 123 -3.64 -11.14 -17.74
N LYS A 124 -3.63 -12.46 -17.50
CA LYS A 124 -4.46 -13.15 -16.50
C LYS A 124 -3.67 -13.63 -15.27
N LYS A 125 -2.35 -13.46 -15.24
CA LYS A 125 -1.48 -13.92 -14.15
C LYS A 125 -1.36 -12.82 -13.09
N CYS A 126 -1.76 -13.12 -11.85
CA CYS A 126 -1.46 -12.25 -10.72
C CYS A 126 0.04 -12.33 -10.44
N ILE A 127 0.75 -11.23 -10.69
CA ILE A 127 2.20 -11.12 -10.46
C ILE A 127 2.53 -10.64 -9.04
N THR A 128 1.55 -9.98 -8.42
CA THR A 128 1.60 -9.45 -7.07
C THR A 128 0.23 -9.56 -6.45
N CYS A 129 0.12 -10.31 -5.36
CA CYS A 129 -1.10 -10.43 -4.61
C CYS A 129 -0.71 -10.30 -3.12
N PHE A 130 -1.01 -9.16 -2.50
CA PHE A 130 -0.72 -8.94 -1.08
C PHE A 130 -1.94 -8.34 -0.38
N GLU A 131 -1.98 -8.57 0.93
CA GLU A 131 -3.03 -8.11 1.82
C GLU A 131 -2.40 -7.20 2.87
N VAL A 132 -3.04 -6.06 3.14
CA VAL A 132 -2.57 -5.06 4.10
C VAL A 132 -3.69 -4.72 5.06
N GLY A 133 -3.40 -4.85 6.34
CA GLY A 133 -4.23 -4.37 7.43
C GLY A 133 -3.78 -2.99 7.91
N ILE A 134 -4.70 -2.03 8.03
CA ILE A 134 -4.39 -0.69 8.56
C ILE A 134 -5.41 -0.28 9.62
N ASP A 135 -4.94 0.12 10.80
CA ASP A 135 -5.77 0.62 11.90
C ASP A 135 -5.47 2.11 12.16
N PHE A 136 -6.45 2.97 11.90
CA PHE A 136 -6.33 4.41 12.14
C PHE A 136 -6.90 4.81 13.51
N ARG A 137 -6.01 4.96 14.50
CA ARG A 137 -6.39 5.34 15.87
C ARG A 137 -6.17 6.82 16.16
N LYS A 138 -7.23 7.50 16.61
CA LYS A 138 -7.12 8.84 17.19
C LYS A 138 -6.62 8.74 18.63
N ILE A 139 -5.36 9.13 18.87
CA ILE A 139 -4.80 9.18 20.22
C ILE A 139 -5.15 10.55 20.84
N ARG A 140 -6.11 10.59 21.78
CA ARG A 140 -6.40 11.77 22.61
C ARG A 140 -5.19 12.06 23.52
N ARG A 141 -4.73 13.32 23.59
CA ARG A 141 -3.84 13.78 24.65
C ARG A 141 -4.74 14.29 25.77
N ASN A 142 -4.66 13.71 26.96
CA ASN A 142 -5.04 14.43 28.16
C ASN A 142 -3.93 15.46 28.37
N VAL A 143 -4.21 16.71 28.03
CA VAL A 143 -3.38 17.83 28.49
C VAL A 143 -3.96 18.16 29.86
N HIS A 144 -3.21 17.82 30.91
CA HIS A 144 -3.42 18.36 32.25
C HIS A 144 -2.85 19.77 32.30
#